data_AF-A0A0B7F7V6-F1
#
_entry.id   AF-A0A0B7F7V6-F1
#
_cell.length_a   1.000
_cell.length_b   1.000
_cell.length_c   1.000
_cell.angle_alpha   90.00
_cell.angle_beta   90.00
_cell.angle_gamma   90.00
#
_symmetry.space_group_name_H-M   'P 1'
#
loop_
_entity.id
_entity.type
_entity.pdbx_description
1 polymer ?
#
loop_
_entity_poly.entity_id
_entity_poly.type
_entity_poly.pdbx_seq_one_letter_code
_entity_poly.pdbx_strand_id
1 'polypeptide(L)'
;MEVTTNVPGENSRSKAKAEDFPLVAQMPAGASCTGGPNGDACVVRCRNAARAGPFGGCTAVTNAAPAGGNTTNTKREVTVAEAEEALMEDMEKRSMVTEKKRYLRTRIAGAKAGYWI
;
A
#
# COMPACT_ATOMS: atom_id res chain seq x y z
N MET A 1 -15.18 11.34 6.34
CA MET A 1 -14.94 11.08 4.91
C MET A 1 -16.29 10.91 4.28
N GLU A 2 -16.61 11.75 3.31
CA GLU A 2 -17.88 11.72 2.60
C GLU A 2 -17.70 10.99 1.27
N VAL A 3 -18.66 10.18 0.86
CA VAL A 3 -18.65 9.52 -0.46
C VAL A 3 -19.63 10.27 -1.35
N THR A 4 -19.12 11.01 -2.33
CA THR A 4 -19.93 11.87 -3.21
C THR A 4 -20.45 11.13 -4.44
N THR A 5 -19.81 10.03 -4.83
CA THR A 5 -20.27 9.15 -5.90
C THR A 5 -20.05 7.72 -5.47
N ASN A 6 -21.08 6.88 -5.58
CA ASN A 6 -21.08 5.52 -5.08
C ASN A 6 -21.67 4.55 -6.11
N VAL A 7 -21.38 3.26 -5.91
CA VAL A 7 -21.97 2.17 -6.70
C VAL A 7 -23.49 2.19 -6.54
N PRO A 8 -24.27 2.15 -7.62
CA PRO A 8 -25.73 2.13 -7.55
C PRO A 8 -26.21 0.86 -6.83
N GLY A 9 -27.15 1.00 -5.91
CA GLY A 9 -27.71 -0.11 -5.15
C GLY A 9 -28.33 0.33 -3.83
N GLU A 10 -28.89 -0.63 -3.10
CA GLU A 10 -29.54 -0.39 -1.82
C GLU A 10 -29.17 -1.50 -0.83
N ASN A 11 -28.99 -1.16 0.45
CA ASN A 11 -28.64 -2.12 1.51
C ASN A 11 -27.41 -2.99 1.16
N SER A 12 -26.41 -2.38 0.51
CA SER A 12 -25.19 -3.06 0.04
C SER A 12 -25.43 -4.16 -1.01
N ARG A 13 -26.52 -4.05 -1.77
CA ARG A 13 -26.87 -4.94 -2.89
C ARG A 13 -27.08 -4.11 -4.16
N SER A 14 -26.35 -4.44 -5.22
CA SER A 14 -26.53 -3.83 -6.54
C SER A 14 -27.20 -4.82 -7.49
N LYS A 15 -28.11 -4.32 -8.33
CA LYS A 15 -28.67 -5.04 -9.50
C LYS A 15 -28.11 -4.50 -10.82
N ALA A 16 -27.17 -3.55 -10.76
CA ALA A 16 -26.53 -3.01 -11.95
C ALA A 16 -25.65 -4.08 -12.61
N LYS A 17 -25.35 -3.89 -13.89
CA LYS A 17 -24.42 -4.75 -14.61
C LYS A 17 -23.05 -4.69 -13.94
N ALA A 18 -22.31 -5.81 -13.94
CA ALA A 18 -20.93 -5.81 -13.47
C ALA A 18 -20.07 -4.99 -14.44
N GLU A 19 -19.62 -3.84 -13.98
CA GLU A 19 -18.73 -2.91 -14.66
C GLU A 19 -17.97 -2.07 -13.63
N ASP A 20 -17.03 -1.26 -14.11
CA ASP A 20 -16.26 -0.37 -13.26
C ASP A 20 -17.09 0.88 -12.93
N PHE A 21 -17.57 0.97 -11.69
CA PHE A 21 -18.29 2.14 -11.20
C PHE A 21 -17.31 3.16 -10.59
N PRO A 22 -17.45 4.46 -10.92
CA PRO A 22 -16.67 5.48 -10.24
C PRO A 22 -17.08 5.56 -8.76
N LEU A 23 -16.09 5.47 -7.88
CA LEU A 23 -16.25 5.69 -6.44
C LEU A 23 -15.44 6.93 -6.05
N VAL A 24 -16.13 8.00 -5.66
CA VAL A 24 -15.49 9.26 -5.28
C VAL A 24 -15.71 9.49 -3.80
N ALA A 25 -14.62 9.59 -3.05
CA ALA A 25 -14.64 9.86 -1.62
C ALA A 25 -13.77 11.08 -1.32
N GLN A 26 -14.33 12.02 -0.55
CA GLN A 26 -13.66 13.24 -0.13
C GLN A 26 -12.87 12.97 1.15
N MET A 27 -11.54 13.08 1.04
CA MET A 27 -10.64 13.07 2.19
C MET A 27 -11.04 14.19 3.17
N PRO A 28 -11.10 13.90 4.49
CA PRO A 28 -11.47 14.92 5.47
C PRO A 28 -10.41 16.04 5.50
N ALA A 29 -10.86 17.27 5.75
CA ALA A 29 -9.96 18.41 5.87
C ALA A 29 -8.95 18.19 7.00
N GLY A 30 -7.68 18.53 6.76
CA GLY A 30 -6.60 18.34 7.72
C GLY A 30 -6.11 16.90 7.89
N ALA A 31 -6.55 15.95 7.06
CA ALA A 31 -5.98 14.61 7.04
C ALA A 31 -4.50 14.66 6.62
N SER A 32 -3.62 14.25 7.54
CA SER A 32 -2.19 14.10 7.26
C SER A 32 -1.85 12.62 7.13
N CYS A 33 -1.24 12.25 6.01
CA CYS A 33 -0.77 10.90 5.74
C CYS A 33 0.71 10.82 6.09
N THR A 34 1.08 9.81 6.90
CA THR A 34 2.45 9.66 7.43
C THR A 34 3.02 8.26 7.19
N GLY A 35 2.34 7.44 6.38
CA GLY A 35 2.73 6.08 6.07
C GLY A 35 3.62 5.97 4.83
N GLY A 36 4.09 4.76 4.57
CA GLY A 36 4.91 4.44 3.40
C GLY A 36 6.36 4.95 3.49
N PRO A 37 7.23 4.58 2.52
CA PRO A 37 8.64 4.94 2.54
C PRO A 37 8.92 6.44 2.44
N ASN A 38 8.01 7.19 1.80
CA ASN A 38 8.13 8.64 1.62
C ASN A 38 7.41 9.45 2.71
N GLY A 39 6.70 8.78 3.64
CA GLY A 39 5.98 9.43 4.74
C GLY A 39 4.75 10.22 4.33
N ASP A 40 4.13 9.91 3.18
CA ASP A 40 3.01 10.64 2.58
C ASP A 40 1.78 9.75 2.25
N ALA A 41 1.81 8.47 2.63
CA ALA A 41 0.77 7.51 2.30
C ALA A 41 -0.23 7.29 3.44
N CYS A 42 -1.51 7.15 3.09
CA CYS A 42 -2.60 6.68 3.94
C CYS A 42 -3.15 5.37 3.41
N VAL A 43 -3.73 4.56 4.31
CA VAL A 43 -4.54 3.42 3.92
C VAL A 43 -6.02 3.77 4.11
N VAL A 44 -6.76 3.82 3.01
CA VAL A 44 -8.21 3.99 3.01
C VAL A 44 -8.86 2.61 3.03
N ARG A 45 -9.68 2.35 4.04
CA ARG A 45 -10.50 1.14 4.10
C ARG A 45 -11.89 1.44 3.53
N CYS A 46 -12.19 0.84 2.38
CA CYS A 46 -13.52 0.85 1.79
C CYS A 46 -14.32 -0.32 2.35
N ARG A 47 -15.50 -0.06 2.91
CA ARG A 47 -16.40 -1.09 3.44
C ARG A 47 -17.84 -0.76 3.08
N ASN A 48 -18.63 -1.77 2.74
CA ASN A 48 -20.07 -1.64 2.65
C ASN A 48 -20.75 -1.90 4.00
N ALA A 49 -22.05 -1.64 4.08
CA ALA A 49 -22.87 -1.82 5.29
C ALA A 49 -23.65 -3.14 5.28
N ALA A 50 -23.15 -4.19 4.60
CA ALA A 50 -23.86 -5.44 4.47
C ALA A 50 -23.94 -6.18 5.82
N ARG A 51 -25.12 -6.71 6.16
CA ARG A 51 -25.35 -7.44 7.44
C ARG A 51 -24.55 -8.75 7.54
N ALA A 52 -24.28 -9.39 6.40
CA ALA A 52 -23.52 -10.66 6.34
C ALA A 52 -22.01 -10.47 6.55
N GLY A 53 -21.54 -9.23 6.66
CA GLY A 53 -20.14 -8.88 6.86
C GLY A 53 -19.77 -7.64 6.06
N PRO A 54 -18.93 -6.74 6.59
CA PRO A 54 -18.47 -5.58 5.84
C PRO A 54 -17.54 -6.04 4.72
N PHE A 55 -18.06 -6.10 3.50
CA PHE A 55 -17.28 -6.41 2.32
C PHE A 55 -16.53 -5.18 1.85
N GLY A 56 -15.32 -5.40 1.34
CA GLY A 56 -14.48 -4.35 0.79
C GLY A 56 -13.01 -4.67 0.93
N GLY A 57 -12.18 -3.63 0.94
CA GLY A 57 -10.74 -3.76 0.92
C GLY A 57 -10.04 -2.50 1.41
N CYS A 58 -8.72 -2.55 1.40
CA CYS A 58 -7.86 -1.43 1.76
C CYS A 58 -7.07 -1.01 0.52
N THR A 59 -7.01 0.29 0.27
CA THR A 59 -6.18 0.86 -0.80
C THR A 59 -5.23 1.89 -0.20
N ALA A 60 -4.01 1.96 -0.73
CA ALA A 60 -3.05 2.99 -0.37
C ALA A 60 -3.29 4.23 -1.25
N VAL A 61 -3.36 5.40 -0.63
CA VAL A 61 -3.49 6.69 -1.30
C VAL A 61 -2.41 7.63 -0.78
N THR A 62 -1.95 8.54 -1.62
CA THR A 62 -1.08 9.64 -1.19
C THR A 62 -1.89 10.94 -1.17
N ASN A 63 -1.39 11.93 -0.43
CA ASN A 63 -1.97 13.27 -0.51
C ASN A 63 -1.89 13.77 -1.96
N ALA A 64 -3.00 14.25 -2.51
CA ALA A 64 -2.95 14.93 -3.79
C ALA A 64 -2.01 16.14 -3.66
N ALA A 65 -1.04 16.25 -4.56
CA ALA A 65 -0.33 17.51 -4.73
C ALA A 65 -1.38 18.62 -4.96
N PRO A 66 -1.24 19.82 -4.35
CA PRO A 66 -2.17 20.91 -4.63
C PRO A 66 -2.26 21.10 -6.15
N ALA A 67 -3.48 21.30 -6.68
CA ALA A 67 -3.80 21.33 -8.12
C ALA A 67 -3.16 22.48 -8.93
N GLY A 68 -2.05 23.06 -8.44
CA GLY A 68 -1.20 24.02 -9.13
C GLY A 68 0.31 23.70 -9.01
N GLY A 69 0.68 22.54 -8.49
CA GLY A 69 2.05 22.09 -8.45
C GLY A 69 2.35 21.24 -9.68
N ASN A 70 2.95 21.85 -10.70
CA ASN A 70 3.83 21.12 -11.61
C ASN A 70 5.02 20.65 -10.75
N THR A 71 4.80 19.65 -9.89
CA THR A 71 5.90 18.95 -9.23
C THR A 71 6.52 18.19 -10.38
N THR A 72 7.50 18.85 -11.03
CA THR A 72 8.61 18.15 -11.63
C THR A 72 8.88 17.00 -10.68
N ASN A 73 8.63 15.78 -11.13
CA ASN A 73 9.33 14.64 -10.59
C ASN A 73 10.79 15.05 -10.75
N THR A 74 11.34 15.68 -9.71
CA THR A 74 12.77 15.72 -9.50
C THR A 74 13.07 14.28 -9.10
N LYS A 75 12.98 13.39 -10.10
CA LYS A 75 13.90 12.29 -10.24
C LYS A 75 15.22 12.97 -9.93
N ARG A 76 15.74 12.74 -8.72
CA ARG A 76 17.09 13.18 -8.36
C ARG A 76 17.92 12.84 -9.59
N GLU A 77 18.46 13.86 -10.26
CA GLU A 77 19.41 13.62 -11.34
C GLU A 77 20.63 13.05 -10.63
N VAL A 78 20.63 11.73 -10.43
CA VAL A 78 21.74 11.01 -9.85
C VAL A 78 22.85 11.16 -10.86
N THR A 79 23.92 11.84 -10.45
CA THR A 79 25.08 12.00 -11.31
C THR A 79 25.70 10.62 -11.55
N VAL A 80 26.36 10.43 -12.70
CA VAL A 80 26.97 9.13 -13.04
C VAL A 80 27.94 8.69 -11.93
N ALA A 81 28.63 9.63 -11.28
CA ALA A 81 29.52 9.37 -10.15
C ALA A 81 28.79 8.79 -8.92
N GLU A 82 27.66 9.39 -8.51
CA GLU A 82 26.86 8.88 -7.38
C GLU A 82 26.23 7.51 -7.70
N ALA A 83 25.90 7.25 -8.98
CA ALA A 83 25.37 5.97 -9.42
C ALA A 83 26.44 4.87 -9.43
N GLU A 84 27.68 5.18 -9.84
CA GLU A 84 28.80 4.24 -9.85
C GLU A 84 29.27 3.87 -8.43
N GLU A 85 29.31 4.84 -7.51
CA GLU A 85 29.63 4.59 -6.11
C GLU A 85 28.54 3.74 -5.43
N ALA A 86 27.26 4.05 -5.67
CA ALA A 86 26.15 3.25 -5.17
C ALA A 86 26.13 1.83 -5.76
N LEU A 87 26.55 1.66 -7.02
CA LEU A 87 26.66 0.34 -7.66
C LEU A 87 27.81 -0.48 -7.06
N MET A 88 28.96 0.14 -6.78
CA MET A 88 30.08 -0.53 -6.11
C MET A 88 29.70 -0.95 -4.69
N GLU A 89 29.00 -0.11 -3.93
CA GLU A 89 28.51 -0.45 -2.59
C GLU A 89 27.45 -1.58 -2.62
N ASP A 90 26.55 -1.59 -3.61
CA ASP A 90 25.58 -2.69 -3.80
C ASP A 90 26.29 -3.99 -4.22
N MET A 91 27.29 -3.91 -5.09
CA MET A 91 28.12 -5.07 -5.47
C MET A 91 28.91 -5.62 -4.29
N GLU A 92 29.42 -4.77 -3.39
CA GLU A 92 30.12 -5.22 -2.18
C GLU A 92 29.13 -5.83 -1.16
N LYS A 93 27.95 -5.24 -0.96
CA LYS A 93 26.89 -5.84 -0.14
C LYS A 93 26.40 -7.18 -0.69
N ARG A 94 26.36 -7.33 -2.03
CA ARG A 94 26.01 -8.59 -2.71
C ARG A 94 27.17 -9.59 -2.77
N SER A 95 28.43 -9.15 -2.70
CA SER A 95 29.58 -10.05 -2.60
C SER A 95 29.73 -10.59 -1.17
N MET A 96 29.28 -9.83 -0.17
CA MET A 96 29.11 -10.28 1.21
C MET A 96 27.86 -11.15 1.41
N VAL A 97 27.61 -12.12 0.53
CA VAL A 97 26.84 -13.34 0.89
C VAL A 97 27.66 -14.10 1.93
N THR A 98 27.72 -13.55 3.14
CA THR A 98 28.01 -14.36 4.32
C THR A 98 26.87 -15.36 4.37
N GLU A 99 27.21 -16.65 4.38
CA GLU A 99 26.28 -17.77 4.47
C GLU A 99 25.25 -17.61 5.59
N LYS A 100 24.19 -16.82 5.38
CA LYS A 100 22.98 -16.89 6.19
C LYS A 100 22.24 -18.11 5.69
N LYS A 101 22.72 -19.29 6.09
CA LYS A 101 21.88 -20.48 6.18
C LYS A 101 20.63 -20.01 6.90
N ARG A 102 19.53 -19.88 6.15
CA ARG A 102 18.24 -19.43 6.67
C ARG A 102 17.70 -20.56 7.52
N TYR A 103 18.24 -20.72 8.72
CA TYR A 103 17.67 -21.58 9.73
C TYR A 103 16.38 -20.91 10.19
N LEU A 104 15.27 -21.29 9.57
CA LEU A 104 13.96 -21.19 10.19
C LEU A 104 14.01 -22.10 11.43
N ARG A 105 14.51 -21.59 12.56
CA ARG A 105 14.29 -22.19 13.87
C ARG A 105 12.81 -21.98 14.22
N THR A 106 11.95 -22.79 13.63
CA THR A 106 10.59 -22.96 14.14
C THR A 106 10.72 -23.62 15.50
N ARG A 107 10.59 -22.83 16.58
CA ARG A 107 10.37 -23.41 17.90
C ARG A 107 8.99 -24.05 17.86
N ILE A 108 8.96 -25.37 17.66
CA ILE A 108 7.78 -26.18 17.94
C ILE A 108 7.58 -26.13 19.46
N ALA A 109 6.71 -25.24 19.92
CA ALA A 109 6.24 -25.25 21.29
C ALA A 109 5.25 -26.42 21.44
N GLY A 110 5.71 -27.51 22.03
CA GLY A 110 4.87 -28.65 22.41
C GLY A 110 4.84 -29.78 21.39
N ALA A 111 4.86 -31.02 21.88
CA ALA A 111 4.97 -32.27 21.14
C ALA A 111 3.81 -32.60 20.16
N LYS A 112 2.95 -31.63 19.82
CA LYS A 112 1.77 -31.80 18.95
C LYS A 112 1.54 -30.65 17.95
N ALA A 113 2.41 -29.66 17.86
CA ALA A 113 2.27 -28.58 16.87
C ALA A 113 2.88 -28.99 15.52
N GLY A 114 2.31 -30.03 14.93
CA GLY A 114 2.46 -30.36 13.52
C GLY A 114 1.16 -30.01 12.79
N TYR A 115 1.33 -29.36 11.63
CA TYR A 115 0.34 -29.13 10.58
C TYR A 115 -0.56 -27.90 10.70
N TRP A 116 -0.27 -26.89 9.89
CA TRP A 116 -1.26 -26.13 9.12
C TRP A 116 -0.64 -25.82 7.75
N ILE A 117 -1.41 -26.10 6.68
CA ILE A 117 -1.11 -25.78 5.26
C ILE A 117 -0.75 -24.31 5.09
#